data_AF-A0A644WZE1-F1
#
_entry.id   AF-A0A644WZE1-F1
#
_cell.length_a   1.000
_cell.length_b   1.000
_cell.length_c   1.000
_cell.angle_alpha   90.00
_cell.angle_beta   90.00
_cell.angle_gamma   90.00
#
_symmetry.space_group_name_H-M   'P 1'
#
loop_
_entity.id
_entity.type
_entity.pdbx_description
1 polymer ?
#
loop_
_entity_poly.entity_id
_entity_poly.type
_entity_poly.pdbx_seq_one_letter_code
_entity_poly.pdbx_strand_id
1 'polypeptide(L)'
;MDEKLMDLLDMALAERFQLVYSALRESDPQAEKLAQELISLSDSIQNSFEISQGIKDRIEYYLSQNSDLEVTFQKHLYIQGAKDCVAVLRELGVIK
;
A
#
# COMPACT_ATOMS: atom_id res chain seq x y z
N MET A 1 -15.18 2.23 -20.24
CA MET A 1 -14.30 1.08 -19.90
C MET A 1 -15.19 0.05 -19.23
N ASP A 2 -15.07 -1.23 -19.58
CA ASP A 2 -15.93 -2.29 -19.03
C ASP A 2 -15.69 -2.42 -17.52
N GLU A 3 -16.75 -2.44 -16.71
CA GLU A 3 -16.69 -2.54 -15.24
C GLU A 3 -15.93 -3.80 -14.81
N LYS A 4 -16.16 -4.92 -15.51
CA LYS A 4 -15.46 -6.17 -15.27
C LYS A 4 -13.95 -6.07 -15.54
N LEU A 5 -13.55 -5.24 -16.50
CA LEU A 5 -12.14 -5.01 -16.80
C LEU A 5 -11.46 -4.17 -15.71
N MET A 6 -12.18 -3.22 -15.11
CA MET A 6 -11.69 -2.43 -13.99
C MET A 6 -11.47 -3.28 -12.74
N ASP A 7 -12.42 -4.17 -12.42
CA ASP A 7 -12.28 -5.09 -11.28
C ASP A 7 -11.07 -6.02 -11.44
N LEU A 8 -10.86 -6.56 -12.64
CA LEU A 8 -9.70 -7.39 -12.94
C LEU A 8 -8.38 -6.61 -12.82
N LEU A 9 -8.37 -5.34 -13.24
CA LEU A 9 -7.21 -4.47 -13.09
C LEU A 9 -6.92 -4.19 -11.61
N ASP A 10 -7.95 -3.92 -10.81
CA ASP A 10 -7.80 -3.65 -9.39
C ASP A 10 -7.26 -4.86 -8.62
N MET A 11 -7.74 -6.07 -8.95
CA MET A 11 -7.23 -7.31 -8.38
C MET A 11 -5.76 -7.54 -8.76
N ALA A 12 -5.41 -7.38 -10.04
CA ALA A 12 -4.04 -7.55 -10.52
C ALA A 12 -3.07 -6.52 -9.88
N LEU A 13 -3.51 -5.29 -9.67
CA LEU A 13 -2.72 -4.27 -8.97
C LEU A 13 -2.54 -4.61 -7.49
N ALA A 14 -3.59 -5.07 -6.81
CA ALA A 14 -3.51 -5.47 -5.41
C ALA A 14 -2.49 -6.61 -5.21
N GLU A 15 -2.56 -7.66 -6.04
CA GLU A 15 -1.61 -8.77 -6.00
C GLU A 15 -0.16 -8.29 -6.22
N ARG A 16 0.05 -7.41 -7.20
CA ARG A 16 1.38 -6.84 -7.46
C ARG A 16 1.90 -6.02 -6.30
N PHE A 17 1.07 -5.21 -5.66
CA PHE A 17 1.50 -4.40 -4.52
C PHE A 17 1.87 -5.27 -3.32
N GLN A 18 1.13 -6.35 -3.09
CA GLN A 18 1.49 -7.32 -2.06
C GLN A 18 2.86 -7.95 -2.34
N LEU A 19 3.12 -8.38 -3.58
CA LEU A 19 4.43 -8.94 -3.96
C LEU A 19 5.56 -7.94 -3.80
N VAL A 20 5.36 -6.69 -4.22
CA VAL A 20 6.37 -5.62 -4.08
C VAL A 20 6.61 -5.29 -2.60
N TYR A 21 5.56 -5.25 -1.78
CA TYR A 21 5.68 -5.03 -0.34
C TYR A 21 6.47 -6.15 0.36
N SER A 22 6.19 -7.42 0.02
CA SER A 22 6.97 -8.55 0.51
C SER A 22 8.43 -8.47 0.08
N ALA A 23 8.69 -8.19 -1.20
CA ALA A 23 10.06 -8.03 -1.70
C ALA A 23 10.81 -6.86 -1.05
N LEU A 24 10.12 -5.75 -0.75
CA LEU A 24 10.70 -4.63 -0.01
C LEU A 24 11.15 -5.06 1.38
N ARG A 25 10.29 -5.78 2.12
CA ARG A 25 10.62 -6.31 3.45
C ARG A 25 11.80 -7.28 3.42
N GLU A 26 11.88 -8.13 2.40
CA GLU A 26 12.99 -9.07 2.26
C GLU A 26 14.32 -8.37 1.89
N SER A 27 14.25 -7.32 1.08
CA SER A 27 15.44 -6.67 0.51
C SER A 27 15.97 -5.49 1.33
N ASP A 28 15.14 -4.84 2.14
CA ASP A 28 15.48 -3.70 2.98
C ASP A 28 15.27 -4.02 4.47
N PRO A 29 16.37 -4.28 5.23
CA PRO A 29 16.28 -4.56 6.67
C PRO A 29 15.61 -3.45 7.48
N GLN A 30 15.71 -2.19 7.05
CA GLN A 30 15.05 -1.08 7.73
C GLN A 30 13.53 -1.14 7.52
N ALA A 31 13.09 -1.52 6.31
CA ALA A 31 11.68 -1.73 6.02
C ALA A 31 11.10 -2.90 6.85
N GLU A 32 11.83 -4.02 6.96
CA GLU A 32 11.41 -5.13 7.82
C GLU A 32 11.32 -4.73 9.29
N LYS A 33 12.32 -3.99 9.79
CA LYS A 33 12.31 -3.48 11.16
C LYS A 33 11.08 -2.61 11.43
N LEU A 34 10.75 -1.68 10.53
CA LEU A 34 9.56 -0.84 10.65
C LEU A 34 8.27 -1.67 10.65
N ALA A 35 8.18 -2.71 9.81
CA ALA A 35 7.03 -3.60 9.79
C ALA A 35 6.86 -4.36 11.11
N GLN A 36 7.95 -4.86 11.70
CA GLN A 36 7.94 -5.54 13.01
C GLN A 36 7.59 -4.58 14.16
N GLU A 37 8.07 -3.34 14.11
CA GLU A 37 7.72 -2.29 15.08
C GLU A 37 6.22 -1.97 15.02
N LEU A 38 5.63 -1.88 13.81
CA LEU A 38 4.20 -1.67 13.64
C LEU A 38 3.37 -2.83 14.23
N ILE A 39 3.75 -4.08 13.98
CA ILE A 39 3.08 -5.25 14.56
C ILE A 39 3.14 -5.19 16.10
N SER A 40 4.33 -4.94 16.65
CA SER A 40 4.54 -4.85 18.10
C SER A 40 3.73 -3.71 18.74
N LEU A 41 3.63 -2.56 18.07
CA LEU A 41 2.83 -1.42 18.54
C LEU A 41 1.34 -1.74 18.51
N SER A 42 0.85 -2.37 17.44
CA SER A 42 -0.53 -2.82 17.34
C SER A 42 -0.88 -3.76 18.49
N ASP A 43 -0.04 -4.77 18.74
CA ASP A 43 -0.23 -5.72 19.84
C ASP A 43 -0.19 -5.03 21.20
N SER A 44 0.72 -4.07 21.40
CA SER A 44 0.81 -3.30 22.64
C SER A 44 -0.46 -2.46 22.89
N ILE A 45 -0.99 -1.81 21.86
CA ILE A 45 -2.23 -1.03 21.95
C ILE A 45 -3.41 -1.93 22.29
N GLN A 46 -3.55 -3.07 21.60
CA GLN A 46 -4.66 -4.00 21.81
C GLN A 46 -4.66 -4.59 23.21
N ASN A 47 -3.48 -4.92 23.74
CA ASN A 47 -3.34 -5.54 25.06
C ASN A 47 -3.22 -4.53 26.21
N SER A 48 -3.18 -3.23 25.94
CA SER A 48 -3.06 -2.22 26.99
C SER A 48 -4.33 -2.11 27.82
N PHE A 49 -4.18 -2.22 29.14
CA PHE A 49 -5.25 -1.96 30.12
C PHE A 49 -5.45 -0.46 30.40
N GLU A 50 -4.49 0.38 29.99
CA GLU A 50 -4.54 1.83 30.17
C GLU A 50 -5.40 2.52 29.10
N ILE A 51 -5.57 1.86 27.95
CA ILE A 51 -6.35 2.37 26.83
C ILE A 51 -7.76 1.77 26.90
N SER A 52 -8.77 2.63 27.01
CA SER A 52 -10.17 2.20 26.97
C SER A 52 -10.53 1.59 25.60
N GLN A 53 -11.48 0.65 25.58
CA GLN A 53 -11.92 0.00 24.33
C GLN A 53 -12.36 1.01 23.27
N GLY A 54 -13.15 2.03 23.64
CA GLY A 54 -13.60 3.04 22.68
C GLY A 54 -12.47 3.88 22.07
N ILE A 55 -11.31 3.98 22.72
CA ILE A 55 -10.11 4.59 22.10
C ILE A 55 -9.43 3.59 21.16
N LYS A 56 -9.34 2.31 21.52
CA LYS A 56 -8.80 1.26 20.63
C LYS A 56 -9.58 1.19 19.33
N ASP A 57 -10.92 1.19 19.40
CA ASP A 57 -11.78 1.16 18.22
C ASP A 57 -11.53 2.38 17.29
N ARG A 58 -11.29 3.56 17.86
CA ARG A 58 -10.95 4.77 17.09
C ARG A 58 -9.57 4.68 16.46
N ILE A 59 -8.59 4.09 17.15
CA ILE A 59 -7.25 3.85 16.61
C ILE A 59 -7.33 2.86 15.43
N GLU A 60 -8.05 1.75 15.59
CA GLU A 60 -8.26 0.78 14.52
C GLU A 60 -8.95 1.42 13.31
N TYR A 61 -10.00 2.22 13.54
CA TYR A 61 -10.66 2.95 12.47
C TYR A 61 -9.72 3.90 11.74
N TYR A 62 -8.92 4.68 12.48
CA TYR A 62 -7.89 5.54 11.88
C TYR A 62 -6.89 4.73 11.03
N LEU A 63 -6.38 3.61 11.55
CA LEU A 63 -5.43 2.75 10.84
C LEU A 63 -6.03 2.17 9.56
N SER A 64 -7.29 1.72 9.60
CA SER A 64 -8.02 1.27 8.42
C SER A 64 -8.15 2.38 7.37
N GLN A 65 -8.60 3.57 7.77
CA GLN A 65 -8.76 4.69 6.83
C GLN A 65 -7.42 5.17 6.26
N ASN A 66 -6.35 5.12 7.06
CA ASN A 66 -5.00 5.43 6.59
C ASN A 66 -4.50 4.40 5.57
N SER A 67 -4.79 3.11 5.80
CA SER A 67 -4.44 2.03 4.86
C SER A 67 -5.22 2.17 3.54
N ASP A 68 -6.51 2.49 3.58
CA ASP A 68 -7.31 2.72 2.37
C ASP A 68 -6.77 3.91 1.54
N LEU A 69 -6.38 4.99 2.22
CA LEU A 69 -5.75 6.14 1.58
C LEU A 69 -4.39 5.77 0.97
N GLU A 70 -3.57 5.00 1.68
CA GLU A 70 -2.28 4.54 1.20
C GLU A 70 -2.41 3.67 -0.05
N VAL A 71 -3.33 2.70 -0.07
CA VAL A 71 -3.61 1.87 -1.26
C VAL A 71 -4.05 2.74 -2.44
N THR A 72 -4.91 3.72 -2.20
CA THR A 72 -5.36 4.66 -3.25
C THR A 72 -4.18 5.47 -3.80
N PHE A 73 -3.29 5.93 -2.93
CA PHE A 73 -2.09 6.67 -3.33
C PHE A 73 -1.09 5.80 -4.11
N GLN A 74 -0.84 4.57 -3.66
CA GLN A 74 0.01 3.60 -4.34
C GLN A 74 -0.51 3.26 -5.74
N LYS A 75 -1.84 3.04 -5.90
CA LYS A 75 -2.48 2.86 -7.21
C LYS A 75 -2.23 4.06 -8.13
N HIS A 76 -2.43 5.27 -7.61
CA HIS A 76 -2.22 6.49 -8.37
C HIS A 76 -0.77 6.62 -8.85
N LEU A 77 0.21 6.46 -7.96
CA LEU A 77 1.63 6.53 -8.30
C LEU A 77 2.04 5.45 -9.31
N TYR A 78 1.54 4.22 -9.16
CA TYR A 78 1.86 3.14 -10.07
C TYR A 78 1.37 3.41 -11.50
N ILE A 79 0.12 3.87 -11.63
CA ILE A 79 -0.47 4.24 -12.94
C ILE A 79 0.26 5.45 -13.52
N GLN A 80 0.56 6.46 -12.70
CA GLN A 80 1.26 7.66 -13.17
C GLN A 80 2.68 7.32 -13.61
N GLY A 81 3.42 6.52 -12.84
CA GLY A 81 4.75 6.05 -13.22
C GLY A 81 4.74 5.29 -14.56
N ALA A 82 3.73 4.44 -14.80
CA ALA A 82 3.57 3.77 -16.09
C ALA A 82 3.35 4.77 -17.25
N LYS A 83 2.54 5.80 -17.04
CA LYS A 83 2.33 6.87 -18.04
C LYS A 83 3.61 7.66 -18.30
N ASP A 84 4.35 7.98 -17.24
CA ASP A 84 5.60 8.73 -17.33
C ASP A 84 6.66 7.92 -18.06
N CYS A 85 6.78 6.61 -17.80
CA CYS A 85 7.64 5.72 -18.58
C CYS A 85 7.29 5.73 -20.07
N VAL A 86 6.01 5.66 -20.44
CA VAL A 86 5.58 5.74 -21.85
C VAL A 86 5.92 7.10 -22.45
N ALA A 87 5.73 8.20 -21.71
CA ALA A 87 6.09 9.53 -22.18
C ALA A 87 7.59 9.64 -22.46
N VAL A 88 8.43 9.20 -21.54
CA VAL A 88 9.90 9.18 -21.71
C VAL A 88 10.30 8.33 -22.92
N LEU A 89 9.73 7.13 -23.08
CA LEU A 89 10.05 6.27 -24.22
C LEU A 89 9.64 6.88 -25.57
N ARG A 90 8.55 7.68 -25.61
CA ARG A 90 8.16 8.44 -26.81
C ARG A 90 9.12 9.57 -27.10
N GLU A 91 9.53 10.33 -26.09
CA GLU A 91 10.51 11.41 -26.25
C GLU A 91 11.86 10.90 -26.76
N LEU A 92 12.26 9.69 -26.33
CA LEU A 92 13.46 9.02 -26.80
C LEU A 92 13.31 8.36 -28.19
N GLY A 93 12.12 8.39 -28.78
CA GLY A 93 11.85 7.80 -30.10
C GLY A 93 11.84 6.27 -30.13
N VAL A 94 11.78 5.60 -28.97
CA VAL A 94 11.74 4.13 -28.85
C VAL A 94 10.37 3.59 -29.27
N ILE A 95 9.31 4.30 -28.90
CA ILE A 95 7.92 4.01 -29.28
C ILE A 95 7.30 5.26 -29.90
N LYS A 96 6.36 5.06 -30.82
CA LYS A 96 5.67 6.16 -31.53
C LYS A 96 4.52 6.76 -30.69
#